data_AF-A0AB36ABF8-F1
#
_entry.id   AF-A0AB36ABF8-F1
#
_cell.length_a   1.000
_cell.length_b   1.000
_cell.length_c   1.000
_cell.angle_alpha   90.00
_cell.angle_beta   90.00
_cell.angle_gamma   90.00
#
_symmetry.space_group_name_H-M   'P 1'
#
loop_
_entity.id
_entity.type
_entity.pdbx_description
1 polymer ?
#
loop_
_entity_poly.entity_id
_entity_poly.type
_entity_poly.pdbx_seq_one_letter_code
_entity_poly.pdbx_strand_id
1 'polypeptide(L)'
;MKKAIIIITSVVVGLFILINIPINLHNNKYYYATHMPHNRNQYPLIPTLIGSSKFPSKYIKGYQVENTGSTRGPIINQISKEKIATRHDTFKVDNYGSFYYPDKDNSYRYYGYVSSPNGTLSKPLQDGKNISKQSKNLVFKEMDTITEIVRKSIPSPRINLQWIWNIWFKIHYR
;
A
#
# COMPACT_ATOMS: atom_id res chain seq x y z
N MET A 1 10.49 43.84 23.23
CA MET A 1 10.35 43.63 21.77
C MET A 1 11.08 42.37 21.27
N LYS A 2 12.40 42.23 21.44
CA LYS A 2 13.14 41.02 20.98
C LYS A 2 12.59 39.68 21.49
N LYS A 3 12.24 39.59 22.78
CA LYS A 3 11.65 38.37 23.38
C LYS A 3 10.29 38.00 22.77
N ALA A 4 9.44 38.99 22.51
CA ALA A 4 8.12 38.78 21.89
C ALA A 4 8.25 38.29 20.45
N ILE A 5 9.20 38.84 19.68
CA ILE A 5 9.49 38.39 18.31
C ILE A 5 9.96 36.93 18.33
N ILE A 6 10.89 36.56 19.22
CA ILE A 6 11.36 35.17 19.35
C ILE A 6 10.20 34.21 19.68
N ILE A 7 9.31 34.59 20.60
CA ILE A 7 8.15 33.77 20.96
C ILE A 7 7.22 33.59 19.75
N ILE A 8 6.88 34.68 19.06
CA ILE A 8 6.01 34.63 17.87
C ILE A 8 6.64 33.76 16.78
N THR A 9 7.93 33.94 16.50
CA THR A 9 8.64 33.13 15.50
C THR A 9 8.64 31.64 15.89
N SER A 10 8.91 31.31 17.16
CA SER A 10 8.88 29.92 17.64
C SER A 10 7.49 29.28 17.51
N VAL A 11 6.43 30.03 17.80
CA VAL A 11 5.04 29.55 17.64
C VAL A 11 4.71 29.30 16.17
N VAL A 12 5.07 30.23 15.29
CA VAL A 12 4.83 30.10 13.84
C VAL A 12 5.60 28.91 13.26
N VAL A 13 6.87 28.75 13.63
CA VAL A 13 7.70 27.61 13.19
C VAL A 13 7.13 26.29 13.73
N GLY A 14 6.72 26.26 15.00
CA GLY A 14 6.10 25.08 15.61
C GLY A 14 4.82 24.66 14.87
N LEU A 15 3.91 25.60 14.62
CA LEU A 15 2.68 25.37 13.86
C LEU A 15 2.97 24.89 12.43
N PHE A 16 3.94 25.51 11.77
CA PHE A 16 4.36 25.11 10.43
C PHE A 16 4.80 23.64 10.39
N ILE A 17 5.61 23.21 11.35
CA ILE A 17 6.07 21.81 11.45
C ILE A 17 4.90 20.87 11.73
N LEU A 18 4.04 21.21 12.69
CA LEU A 18 2.90 20.39 13.11
C LEU A 18 1.89 20.14 11.97
N ILE A 19 1.70 21.12 11.08
CA ILE A 19 0.79 20.99 9.95
C ILE A 19 1.45 20.28 8.76
N ASN A 20 2.70 20.63 8.44
CA ASN A 20 3.34 20.12 7.22
C ASN A 20 3.80 18.66 7.33
N ILE A 21 4.18 18.18 8.53
CA ILE A 21 4.61 16.78 8.70
C ILE A 21 3.46 15.81 8.34
N PRO A 22 2.25 15.89 8.95
CA PRO A 22 1.15 14.99 8.61
C PRO A 22 0.75 15.07 7.13
N ILE A 23 0.71 16.27 6.56
CA ILE A 23 0.38 16.46 5.13
C ILE A 23 1.42 15.78 4.24
N ASN A 24 2.72 15.94 4.55
CA ASN A 24 3.79 15.29 3.80
C ASN A 24 3.70 13.76 3.90
N LEU A 25 3.53 13.22 5.11
CA LEU A 25 3.38 11.79 5.33
C LEU A 25 2.17 11.22 4.59
N HIS A 26 1.04 11.92 4.61
CA HIS A 26 -0.17 11.53 3.90
C HIS A 26 0.02 11.52 2.38
N ASN A 27 0.55 12.62 1.81
CA ASN A 27 0.71 12.78 0.36
C ASN A 27 1.76 11.83 -0.23
N ASN A 28 2.73 11.39 0.58
CA ASN A 28 3.82 10.53 0.13
C ASN A 28 3.76 9.13 0.77
N LYS A 29 2.61 8.72 1.31
CA LYS A 29 2.44 7.45 2.04
C LYS A 29 2.92 6.22 1.25
N TYR A 30 2.62 6.17 -0.05
CA TYR A 30 3.02 5.06 -0.93
C TYR A 30 4.52 5.03 -1.20
N TYR A 31 5.16 6.21 -1.28
CA TYR A 31 6.62 6.30 -1.37
C TYR A 31 7.22 5.71 -0.10
N TYR A 32 6.79 6.19 1.07
CA TYR A 32 7.34 5.74 2.33
C TYR A 32 7.11 4.25 2.61
N ALA A 33 5.92 3.73 2.25
CA ALA A 33 5.59 2.33 2.39
C ALA A 33 6.51 1.42 1.55
N THR A 34 6.79 1.80 0.30
CA THR A 34 7.63 0.99 -0.61
C THR A 34 9.14 1.12 -0.34
N HIS A 35 9.57 2.13 0.42
CA HIS A 35 10.97 2.38 0.79
C HIS A 35 11.31 2.03 2.24
N MET A 36 10.32 1.61 3.05
CA MET A 36 10.52 1.18 4.43
C MET A 36 11.26 -0.17 4.47
N PRO A 37 12.24 -0.37 5.37
CA PRO A 37 12.80 -1.70 5.64
C PRO A 37 11.73 -2.66 6.16
N HIS A 38 11.66 -3.86 5.59
CA HIS A 38 10.66 -4.87 5.94
C HIS A 38 11.20 -6.28 5.78
N ASN A 39 10.54 -7.26 6.40
CA ASN A 39 10.90 -8.66 6.30
C ASN A 39 10.47 -9.24 4.95
N ARG A 40 11.01 -10.41 4.59
CA ARG A 40 10.53 -11.17 3.42
C ARG A 40 9.02 -11.45 3.54
N ASN A 41 8.29 -11.37 2.42
CA ASN A 41 6.83 -11.56 2.34
C ASN A 41 6.00 -10.50 3.08
N GLN A 42 6.62 -9.42 3.53
CA GLN A 42 5.93 -8.27 4.09
C GLN A 42 5.85 -7.17 3.03
N TYR A 43 4.64 -6.67 2.79
CA TYR A 43 4.38 -5.63 1.79
C TYR A 43 3.70 -4.43 2.46
N PRO A 44 4.47 -3.47 3.02
CA PRO A 44 3.91 -2.30 3.70
C PRO A 44 3.00 -1.44 2.81
N LEU A 45 3.06 -1.63 1.48
CA LEU A 45 2.13 -1.04 0.54
C LEU A 45 0.67 -1.44 0.82
N ILE A 46 0.39 -2.71 1.12
CA ILE A 46 -0.96 -3.25 1.33
C ILE A 46 -1.78 -2.41 2.34
N PRO A 47 -1.32 -2.20 3.59
CA PRO A 47 -2.10 -1.42 4.56
C PRO A 47 -2.28 0.05 4.17
N THR A 48 -1.49 0.59 3.24
CA THR A 48 -1.68 1.97 2.72
C THR A 48 -2.69 2.06 1.59
N LEU A 49 -3.15 0.92 1.06
CA LEU A 49 -4.21 0.84 0.05
C LEU A 49 -5.61 1.13 0.63
N ILE A 50 -5.74 1.32 1.95
CA ILE A 50 -6.96 1.88 2.55
C ILE A 50 -6.64 3.24 3.19
N GLY A 51 -7.53 4.22 3.05
CA GLY A 51 -7.40 5.52 3.71
C GLY A 51 -8.20 6.63 3.04
N SER A 52 -7.80 7.89 3.24
CA SER A 52 -8.55 9.05 2.72
C SER A 52 -8.15 9.49 1.31
N SER A 53 -7.24 8.78 0.63
CA SER A 53 -6.72 9.17 -0.68
C SER A 53 -6.67 8.01 -1.67
N LYS A 54 -6.99 8.34 -2.93
CA LYS A 54 -6.97 7.45 -4.09
C LYS A 54 -5.54 7.06 -4.44
N PHE A 55 -5.35 5.80 -4.83
CA PHE A 55 -4.10 5.35 -5.41
C PHE A 55 -3.99 5.87 -6.85
N PRO A 56 -2.92 6.60 -7.19
CA PRO A 56 -2.75 7.15 -8.54
C PRO A 56 -2.33 6.06 -9.54
N SER A 57 -3.23 5.69 -10.46
CA SER A 57 -3.00 4.67 -11.49
C SER A 57 -1.77 4.92 -12.38
N LYS A 58 -1.38 6.18 -12.57
CA LYS A 58 -0.19 6.57 -13.35
C LYS A 58 1.14 5.98 -12.83
N TYR A 59 1.22 5.55 -11.57
CA TYR A 59 2.45 4.99 -10.98
C TYR A 59 2.52 3.46 -11.06
N ILE A 60 1.56 2.79 -11.71
CA ILE A 60 1.53 1.33 -11.81
C ILE A 60 1.13 0.85 -13.21
N LYS A 61 2.03 1.04 -14.18
CA LYS A 61 1.80 0.65 -15.57
C LYS A 61 1.54 -0.86 -15.70
N GLY A 62 0.56 -1.22 -16.53
CA GLY A 62 0.18 -2.61 -16.77
C GLY A 62 -0.76 -3.22 -15.72
N TYR A 63 -1.17 -2.42 -14.73
CA TYR A 63 -2.22 -2.78 -13.76
C TYR A 63 -3.38 -1.80 -13.88
N GLN A 64 -4.57 -2.28 -13.55
CA GLN A 64 -5.76 -1.47 -13.35
C GLN A 64 -5.84 -1.06 -11.88
N VAL A 65 -6.39 0.14 -11.63
CA VAL A 65 -6.59 0.64 -10.28
C VAL A 65 -8.05 1.05 -10.13
N GLU A 66 -8.72 0.39 -9.20
CA GLU A 66 -10.09 0.70 -8.79
C GLU A 66 -10.03 1.38 -7.43
N ASN A 67 -10.70 2.53 -7.31
CA ASN A 67 -10.80 3.27 -6.06
C ASN A 67 -12.28 3.26 -5.65
N THR A 68 -12.64 2.42 -4.69
CA THR A 68 -14.02 2.26 -4.20
C THR A 68 -14.13 2.85 -2.79
N GLY A 69 -15.33 3.26 -2.39
CA GLY A 69 -15.58 3.93 -1.10
C GLY A 69 -16.55 5.09 -1.22
N SER A 70 -16.94 5.66 -0.09
CA SER A 70 -17.91 6.77 -0.03
C SER A 70 -17.25 8.07 0.43
N THR A 71 -17.91 9.20 0.19
CA THR A 71 -17.45 10.54 0.64
C THR A 71 -17.23 10.62 2.16
N ARG A 72 -17.85 9.74 2.94
CA ARG A 72 -17.79 9.71 4.42
C ARG A 72 -17.02 8.51 4.97
N GLY A 73 -16.47 7.64 4.12
CA GLY A 73 -15.77 6.42 4.50
C GLY A 73 -14.35 6.35 3.93
N PRO A 74 -13.57 5.34 4.34
CA PRO A 74 -12.26 5.12 3.73
C PRO A 74 -12.42 4.76 2.25
N ILE A 75 -11.49 5.25 1.44
CA ILE A 75 -11.26 4.80 0.07
C ILE A 75 -10.44 3.51 0.15
N ILE A 76 -10.98 2.45 -0.46
CA ILE A 76 -10.32 1.18 -0.70
C ILE A 76 -9.74 1.24 -2.10
N ASN A 77 -8.43 1.06 -2.18
CA ASN A 77 -7.68 1.04 -3.43
C ASN A 77 -7.37 -0.41 -3.78
N GLN A 78 -7.94 -0.89 -4.87
CA GLN A 78 -7.64 -2.22 -5.42
C GLN A 78 -6.75 -2.05 -6.64
N ILE A 79 -5.68 -2.83 -6.69
CA ILE A 79 -4.82 -2.96 -7.86
C ILE A 79 -5.07 -4.34 -8.45
N SER A 80 -5.33 -4.42 -9.75
CA SER A 80 -5.60 -5.68 -10.42
C SER A 80 -4.88 -5.81 -11.76
N LYS A 81 -4.69 -7.05 -12.20
CA LYS A 81 -4.14 -7.38 -13.51
C LYS A 81 -4.74 -8.67 -14.01
N GLU A 82 -5.33 -8.62 -15.19
CA GLU A 82 -5.79 -9.80 -15.90
C GLU A 82 -4.66 -10.41 -16.74
N LYS A 83 -4.85 -11.66 -17.15
CA LYS A 83 -4.00 -12.35 -18.12
C LYS A 83 -2.56 -12.51 -17.67
N ILE A 84 -2.38 -13.04 -16.46
CA ILE A 84 -1.08 -13.18 -15.80
C ILE A 84 -0.40 -14.53 -16.09
N ALA A 85 -1.17 -15.64 -16.11
CA ALA A 85 -0.71 -16.98 -16.46
C ALA A 85 -1.59 -17.64 -17.53
N THR A 86 -2.89 -17.33 -17.57
CA THR A 86 -3.85 -17.81 -18.57
C THR A 86 -4.64 -16.64 -19.16
N ARG A 87 -5.53 -16.87 -20.13
CA ARG A 87 -6.35 -15.79 -20.72
C ARG A 87 -7.52 -15.33 -19.84
N HIS A 88 -7.89 -16.13 -18.85
CA HIS A 88 -9.09 -15.96 -18.04
C HIS A 88 -8.78 -15.66 -16.58
N ASP A 89 -7.52 -15.52 -16.21
CA ASP A 89 -7.14 -15.30 -14.83
C ASP A 89 -7.02 -13.81 -14.49
N THR A 90 -7.04 -13.53 -13.18
CA THR A 90 -6.79 -12.20 -12.65
C THR A 90 -6.08 -12.26 -11.31
N PHE A 91 -5.22 -11.28 -11.07
CA PHE A 91 -4.62 -11.00 -9.79
C PHE A 91 -5.22 -9.72 -9.22
N LYS A 92 -5.50 -9.71 -7.92
CA LYS A 92 -6.01 -8.56 -7.20
C LYS A 92 -5.26 -8.40 -5.89
N VAL A 93 -4.94 -7.16 -5.53
CA VAL A 93 -4.46 -6.78 -4.22
C VAL A 93 -5.24 -5.56 -3.73
N ASP A 94 -5.65 -5.60 -2.48
CA ASP A 94 -6.30 -4.51 -1.76
C ASP A 94 -5.72 -4.45 -0.34
N ASN A 95 -6.39 -3.75 0.59
CA ASN A 95 -5.94 -3.64 1.97
C ASN A 95 -6.11 -4.93 2.80
N TYR A 96 -6.86 -5.92 2.30
CA TYR A 96 -7.08 -7.19 2.99
C TYR A 96 -6.03 -8.23 2.63
N GLY A 97 -5.48 -8.17 1.43
CA GLY A 97 -4.49 -9.15 1.00
C GLY A 97 -4.28 -9.20 -0.49
N SER A 98 -3.75 -10.33 -0.94
CA SER A 98 -3.34 -10.55 -2.32
C SER A 98 -3.91 -11.88 -2.81
N PHE A 99 -4.62 -11.85 -3.93
CA PHE A 99 -5.48 -12.93 -4.39
C PHE A 99 -5.30 -13.17 -5.88
N TYR A 100 -5.06 -14.42 -6.23
CA TYR A 100 -5.04 -14.93 -7.59
C TYR A 100 -6.31 -15.73 -7.85
N TYR A 101 -7.02 -15.36 -8.91
CA TYR A 101 -8.23 -16.00 -9.40
C TYR A 101 -7.88 -16.67 -10.73
N PRO A 102 -7.81 -18.02 -10.79
CA PRO A 102 -7.54 -18.74 -12.04
C PRO A 102 -8.63 -18.54 -13.10
N ASP A 103 -9.82 -18.15 -12.65
CA ASP A 103 -10.96 -17.81 -13.46
C ASP A 103 -11.59 -16.53 -12.88
N LYS A 104 -11.49 -15.44 -13.63
CA LYS A 104 -11.94 -14.11 -13.21
C LYS A 104 -13.46 -14.02 -13.04
N ASP A 105 -14.20 -14.91 -13.69
CA ASP A 105 -15.67 -14.95 -13.65
C ASP A 105 -16.16 -15.79 -12.45
N ASN A 106 -15.26 -16.53 -11.78
CA ASN A 106 -15.57 -17.33 -10.59
C ASN A 106 -14.89 -16.76 -9.33
N SER A 107 -15.61 -15.90 -8.61
CA SER A 107 -15.13 -15.27 -7.37
C SER A 107 -14.89 -16.24 -6.21
N TYR A 108 -15.44 -17.45 -6.25
CA TYR A 108 -15.28 -18.45 -5.20
C TYR A 108 -13.94 -19.19 -5.32
N ARG A 109 -13.39 -19.30 -6.54
CA ARG A 109 -12.13 -19.99 -6.78
C ARG A 109 -10.95 -19.02 -6.77
N TYR A 110 -10.29 -18.91 -5.62
CA TYR A 110 -9.10 -18.09 -5.49
C TYR A 110 -8.02 -18.71 -4.60
N TYR A 111 -6.80 -18.24 -4.81
CA TYR A 111 -5.62 -18.57 -4.03
C TYR A 111 -4.97 -17.27 -3.58
N GLY A 112 -4.83 -17.06 -2.28
CA GLY A 112 -4.26 -15.81 -1.81
C GLY A 112 -3.76 -15.87 -0.40
N TYR A 113 -3.36 -14.70 0.09
CA TYR A 113 -2.90 -14.51 1.44
C TYR A 113 -3.62 -13.31 2.04
N VAL A 114 -4.15 -13.49 3.25
CA VAL A 114 -4.58 -12.34 4.06
C VAL A 114 -3.34 -11.62 4.53
N SER A 115 -3.39 -10.31 4.45
CA SER A 115 -2.40 -9.43 5.04
C SER A 115 -2.66 -9.24 6.53
N SER A 116 -1.62 -9.44 7.33
CA SER A 116 -1.55 -8.86 8.67
C SER A 116 -1.57 -7.31 8.60
N PRO A 117 -1.86 -6.60 9.70
CA PRO A 117 -1.88 -5.13 9.72
C PRO A 117 -0.59 -4.50 9.15
N ASN A 118 0.58 -5.08 9.39
CA ASN A 118 1.87 -4.61 8.89
C ASN A 118 2.18 -4.95 7.42
N GLY A 119 1.26 -5.56 6.68
CA GLY A 119 1.49 -5.99 5.30
C GLY A 119 2.03 -7.41 5.14
N THR A 120 2.19 -8.19 6.21
CA THR A 120 2.74 -9.56 6.12
C THR A 120 1.72 -10.53 5.53
N LEU A 121 2.09 -11.18 4.43
CA LEU A 121 1.31 -12.25 3.81
C LEU A 121 1.72 -13.60 4.39
N SER A 122 1.00 -14.03 5.43
CA SER A 122 1.33 -15.27 6.17
C SER A 122 0.20 -16.29 6.18
N LYS A 123 -1.05 -15.84 6.22
CA LYS A 123 -2.22 -16.72 6.32
C LYS A 123 -2.76 -17.05 4.92
N PRO A 124 -2.53 -18.27 4.40
CA PRO A 124 -3.12 -18.67 3.13
C PRO A 124 -4.64 -18.68 3.24
N LEU A 125 -5.32 -18.15 2.22
CA LEU A 125 -6.74 -18.37 1.98
C LEU A 125 -6.89 -19.17 0.69
N GLN A 126 -7.72 -20.20 0.78
CA GLN A 126 -8.02 -21.06 -0.33
C GLN A 126 -9.41 -21.65 -0.17
N ASP A 127 -10.16 -21.65 -1.26
CA ASP A 127 -11.31 -22.53 -1.43
C ASP A 127 -10.87 -23.84 -2.10
N GLY A 128 -11.16 -24.99 -1.47
CA GLY A 128 -11.22 -26.29 -2.18
C GLY A 128 -9.97 -27.18 -2.39
N LYS A 129 -8.86 -27.08 -1.62
CA LYS A 129 -7.67 -28.01 -1.49
C LYS A 129 -6.32 -27.37 -1.85
N ASN A 130 -5.30 -27.57 -0.98
CA ASN A 130 -3.87 -27.17 -1.03
C ASN A 130 -3.42 -26.19 -2.13
N ILE A 131 -2.88 -25.03 -1.73
CA ILE A 131 -2.36 -24.02 -2.68
C ILE A 131 -1.23 -24.65 -3.48
N SER A 132 -1.41 -24.72 -4.80
CA SER A 132 -0.36 -25.21 -5.68
C SER A 132 0.88 -24.31 -5.52
N LYS A 133 2.07 -24.90 -5.59
CA LYS A 133 3.34 -24.15 -5.54
C LYS A 133 3.37 -23.04 -6.60
N GLN A 134 2.75 -23.28 -7.75
CA GLN A 134 2.62 -22.31 -8.83
C GLN A 134 1.79 -21.10 -8.44
N SER A 135 0.57 -21.28 -7.90
CA SER A 135 -0.30 -20.18 -7.48
C SER A 135 0.35 -19.35 -6.36
N LYS A 136 1.01 -20.02 -5.41
CA LYS A 136 1.80 -19.34 -4.37
C LYS A 136 2.90 -18.46 -4.96
N ASN A 137 3.72 -19.02 -5.83
CA ASN A 137 4.82 -18.28 -6.47
C ASN A 137 4.30 -17.10 -7.27
N LEU A 138 3.16 -17.26 -7.93
CA LEU A 138 2.53 -16.20 -8.70
C LEU A 138 2.11 -15.04 -7.81
N VAL A 139 1.42 -15.29 -6.69
CA VAL A 139 0.98 -14.22 -5.78
C VAL A 139 2.16 -13.40 -5.26
N PHE A 140 3.22 -14.05 -4.77
CA PHE A 140 4.40 -13.33 -4.29
C PHE A 140 5.14 -12.60 -5.41
N LYS A 141 5.27 -13.21 -6.60
CA LYS A 141 5.89 -12.56 -7.77
C LYS A 141 5.15 -11.30 -8.19
N GLU A 142 3.82 -11.34 -8.25
CA GLU A 142 3.02 -10.17 -8.61
C GLU A 142 3.11 -9.08 -7.52
N MET A 143 3.13 -9.46 -6.24
CA MET A 143 3.33 -8.50 -5.15
C MET A 143 4.70 -7.82 -5.17
N ASP A 144 5.76 -8.59 -5.45
CA ASP A 144 7.12 -8.05 -5.64
C ASP A 144 7.14 -7.08 -6.83
N THR A 145 6.51 -7.47 -7.94
CA THR A 145 6.43 -6.67 -9.17
C THR A 145 5.69 -5.35 -8.94
N ILE A 146 4.51 -5.40 -8.32
CA ILE A 146 3.72 -4.21 -7.96
C ILE A 146 4.54 -3.29 -7.07
N THR A 147 5.12 -3.82 -6.00
CA THR A 147 5.90 -3.03 -5.04
C THR A 147 7.08 -2.37 -5.72
N GLU A 148 7.78 -3.09 -6.60
CA GLU A 148 8.93 -2.55 -7.34
C GLU A 148 8.54 -1.48 -8.36
N ILE A 149 7.45 -1.69 -9.12
CA ILE A 149 6.96 -0.70 -10.09
C ILE A 149 6.58 0.59 -9.35
N VAL A 150 5.83 0.48 -8.26
CA VAL A 150 5.42 1.65 -7.46
C VAL A 150 6.65 2.34 -6.88
N ARG A 151 7.58 1.59 -6.28
CA ARG A 151 8.83 2.12 -5.72
C ARG A 151 9.63 2.94 -6.74
N LYS A 152 9.76 2.45 -7.97
CA LYS A 152 10.52 3.11 -9.04
C LYS A 152 9.77 4.28 -9.71
N SER A 153 8.44 4.21 -9.76
CA SER A 153 7.63 5.17 -10.54
C SER A 153 7.14 6.35 -9.71
N ILE A 154 7.03 6.19 -8.39
CA ILE A 154 6.51 7.23 -7.51
C ILE A 154 7.59 8.29 -7.23
N PRO A 155 7.27 9.60 -7.33
CA PRO A 155 8.26 10.64 -7.08
C PRO A 155 8.70 10.67 -5.61
N SER A 156 9.95 11.04 -5.38
CA SER A 156 10.47 11.26 -4.05
C SER A 156 9.82 12.47 -3.38
N PRO A 157 9.54 12.41 -2.05
CA PRO A 157 9.04 13.56 -1.31
C PRO A 157 10.08 14.68 -1.28
N ARG A 158 9.62 15.94 -1.32
CA ARG A 158 10.50 17.12 -1.22
C ARG A 158 11.29 17.16 0.09
N ILE A 159 10.64 16.72 1.18
CA ILE A 159 11.25 16.56 2.49
C ILE A 159 11.07 15.09 2.85
N ASN A 160 12.19 14.38 2.98
CA ASN A 160 12.18 12.96 3.29
C ASN A 160 11.98 12.74 4.80
N LEU A 161 10.80 12.24 5.17
CA LEU A 161 10.41 11.91 6.54
C LEU A 161 10.33 10.40 6.77
N GLN A 162 11.12 9.60 6.04
CA GLN A 162 11.09 8.13 6.13
C GLN A 162 11.28 7.61 7.57
N TRP A 163 12.12 8.26 8.37
CA TRP A 163 12.34 7.87 9.76
C TRP A 163 11.07 8.03 10.61
N ILE A 164 10.33 9.14 10.43
CA ILE A 164 9.04 9.37 11.11
C ILE A 164 8.04 8.33 10.65
N TRP A 165 7.96 8.09 9.34
CA TRP A 165 7.07 7.08 8.78
C TRP A 165 7.36 5.69 9.36
N ASN A 166 8.62 5.26 9.42
CA ASN A 166 8.98 3.94 9.94
C ASN A 166 8.53 3.75 11.39
N ILE A 167 8.68 4.80 12.23
CA ILE A 167 8.22 4.80 13.62
C ILE A 167 6.69 4.75 13.67
N TRP A 168 6.03 5.65 12.94
CA TRP A 168 4.57 5.73 12.89
C TRP A 168 3.95 4.41 12.43
N PHE A 169 4.46 3.84 11.34
CA PHE A 169 4.00 2.58 10.76
C PHE A 169 4.12 1.42 11.74
N LYS A 170 5.26 1.32 12.44
CA LYS A 170 5.50 0.28 13.46
C LYS A 170 4.55 0.41 14.66
N ILE A 171 4.08 1.61 14.98
CA ILE A 171 3.12 1.85 16.06
C ILE A 171 1.70 1.52 15.61
N HIS A 172 1.31 1.93 14.40
CA HIS A 172 -0.09 1.86 13.94
C HIS A 172 -0.46 0.53 13.30
N TYR A 173 0.50 -0.20 12.74
CA TYR A 173 0.26 -1.43 11.99
C TYR A 173 0.88 -2.65 12.67
N ARG A 174 1.05 -2.62 14.00
CA ARG A 174 1.64 -3.72 14.78
C ARG A 174 0.80 -4.99 14.76
#